data_AF-A0A3N5NH66-F1
#
_entry.id   AF-A0A3N5NH66-F1
#
_cell.length_a   1.000
_cell.length_b   1.000
_cell.length_c   1.000
_cell.angle_alpha   90.00
_cell.angle_beta   90.00
_cell.angle_gamma   90.00
#
_symmetry.space_group_name_H-M   'P 1'
#
loop_
_entity.id
_entity.type
_entity.pdbx_description
1 polymer ?
#
loop_
_entity_poly.entity_id
_entity_poly.type
_entity_poly.pdbx_seq_one_letter_code
_entity_poly.pdbx_strand_id
1 'polypeptide(L)' 'QELGVSCPALDQLVVAAREGGALGAKLSGAGRGGNMVALITPETRGSVGMMLRLAGAMHVTVTEVR' A
#
# COMPACT_ATOMS: atom_id res chain seq x y z
N GLN A 1 8.44 11.60 -7.01
CA GLN A 1 7.46 12.36 -6.22
C GLN A 1 7.73 13.84 -6.43
N GLU A 2 6.79 14.58 -7.01
CA GLU A 2 7.05 15.97 -7.44
C GLU A 2 6.26 17.02 -6.64
N LEU A 3 5.32 16.62 -5.77
CA LEU A 3 4.41 17.54 -5.06
C LEU A 3 4.66 17.69 -3.55
N GLY A 4 5.62 16.97 -2.95
CA GLY A 4 6.03 17.16 -1.55
C GLY A 4 4.97 16.82 -0.46
N VAL A 5 3.85 16.20 -0.83
CA VAL A 5 2.75 15.87 0.10
C VAL A 5 2.79 14.43 0.65
N SER A 6 3.79 13.63 0.28
CA SER A 6 3.96 12.30 0.86
C SER A 6 4.62 12.33 2.25
N CYS A 7 4.62 11.19 2.94
CA CYS A 7 5.48 10.96 4.10
C CYS A 7 6.27 9.64 3.91
N PRO A 8 7.50 9.53 4.45
CA PRO A 8 8.36 8.38 4.20
C PRO A 8 7.73 7.03 4.54
N ALA A 9 6.92 6.99 5.61
CA ALA A 9 6.24 5.77 6.03
C ALA A 9 5.26 5.25 4.96
N LEU A 10 4.47 6.12 4.33
CA LEU A 10 3.53 5.69 3.29
C LEU A 10 4.24 5.32 1.99
N ASP A 11 5.38 5.96 1.69
CA ASP A 11 6.20 5.60 0.55
C ASP A 11 6.80 4.21 0.69
N GLN A 12 7.24 3.86 1.90
CA GLN A 12 7.69 2.51 2.23
C GLN A 12 6.58 1.48 2.02
N LEU A 13 5.35 1.79 2.44
CA LEU A 13 4.21 0.88 2.21
C LEU A 13 3.91 0.70 0.71
N VAL A 14 4.02 1.75 -0.11
CA VAL A 14 3.86 1.64 -1.57
C VAL A 14 4.92 0.72 -2.18
N VAL A 15 6.18 0.84 -1.76
CA VAL A 15 7.26 -0.05 -2.22
C VAL A 15 7.00 -1.48 -1.76
N ALA A 16 6.70 -1.70 -0.48
CA ALA A 16 6.44 -3.02 0.08
C ALA A 16 5.25 -3.72 -0.61
N ALA A 17 4.19 -2.99 -0.95
CA ALA A 17 3.07 -3.55 -1.70
C ALA A 17 3.49 -4.03 -3.08
N ARG A 18 4.33 -3.27 -3.80
CA ARG A 18 4.85 -3.65 -5.12
C ARG A 18 5.76 -4.87 -5.03
N GLU A 19 6.65 -4.91 -4.05
CA GLU A 19 7.51 -6.08 -3.78
C GLU A 19 6.70 -7.32 -3.43
N GLY A 20 5.57 -7.15 -2.75
CA GLY A 20 4.63 -8.23 -2.46
C GLY A 20 3.83 -8.75 -3.65
N GLY A 21 3.91 -8.09 -4.82
CA GLY A 21 3.20 -8.48 -6.04
C GLY A 21 1.91 -7.69 -6.32
N ALA A 22 1.78 -6.47 -5.78
CA ALA A 22 0.69 -5.59 -6.19
C ALA A 22 0.86 -5.14 -7.66
N LEU A 23 -0.24 -5.14 -8.41
CA LEU A 23 -0.30 -4.61 -9.78
C LEU A 23 -0.06 -3.09 -9.81
N GLY A 24 -0.42 -2.41 -8.74
CA GLY A 24 -0.19 -0.99 -8.54
C GLY A 24 -0.44 -0.59 -7.09
N ALA A 25 0.20 0.48 -6.64
CA ALA A 25 0.04 1.02 -5.30
C ALA A 25 0.20 2.53 -5.31
N LYS A 26 -0.60 3.23 -4.50
CA LYS A 26 -0.54 4.68 -4.32
C LYS A 26 -0.99 5.12 -2.93
N LEU A 27 -0.59 6.31 -2.55
CA LEU A 27 -1.15 7.07 -1.44
C LEU A 27 -2.65 7.31 -1.66
N SER A 28 -3.44 7.25 -0.59
CA SER A 28 -4.87 7.56 -0.60
C SER A 28 -5.17 8.73 0.34
N GLY A 29 -5.76 9.81 -0.19
CA GLY A 29 -6.01 11.07 0.53
C GLY A 29 -5.15 12.23 0.04
N ALA A 30 -5.19 13.35 0.77
CA ALA A 30 -4.48 14.59 0.42
C ALA A 30 -2.98 14.59 0.77
N GLY A 31 -2.47 13.53 1.39
CA GLY A 31 -1.07 13.41 1.83
C GLY A 31 -0.85 13.62 3.34
N ARG A 32 0.42 13.59 3.77
CA ARG A 32 0.91 13.75 5.17
C ARG A 32 0.48 12.68 6.20
N GLY A 33 -0.10 11.57 5.76
CA GLY A 33 -0.54 10.48 6.64
C GLY A 33 -1.76 9.76 6.08
N GLY A 34 -2.31 8.82 6.86
CA GLY A 34 -3.53 8.10 6.51
C GLY A 34 -3.27 6.76 5.83
N ASN A 35 -3.88 6.54 4.67
CA ASN A 35 -3.95 5.23 4.03
C ASN A 35 -3.15 5.18 2.73
N MET A 36 -2.74 3.97 2.36
CA MET A 36 -2.37 3.64 1.00
C MET A 36 -3.40 2.67 0.40
N VAL A 37 -3.49 2.60 -0.91
CA VAL A 37 -4.28 1.61 -1.63
C VAL A 37 -3.39 0.85 -2.59
N ALA A 38 -3.58 -0.47 -2.65
CA ALA A 38 -2.89 -1.36 -3.57
C ALA A 38 -3.92 -2.19 -4.33
N LEU A 39 -3.74 -2.29 -5.65
CA LEU A 39 -4.48 -3.20 -6.50
C LEU A 39 -3.72 -4.52 -6.57
N ILE A 40 -4.41 -5.62 -6.28
CA ILE A 40 -3.83 -6.96 -6.16
C ILE A 40 -4.69 -7.98 -6.88
N THR A 41 -4.15 -9.17 -7.12
CA THR A 41 -4.94 -10.34 -7.53
C THR A 41 -5.22 -11.22 -6.31
N PRO A 42 -6.16 -12.18 -6.40
CA PRO A 42 -6.40 -13.13 -5.31
C PRO A 42 -5.13 -13.89 -4.88
N GLU A 43 -4.26 -14.21 -5.82
CA GLU A 43 -3.02 -14.97 -5.61
C GLU A 43 -1.99 -14.16 -4.81
N THR A 44 -1.91 -12.84 -5.05
CA THR A 44 -0.92 -11.97 -4.37
C THR A 44 -1.41 -11.42 -3.04
N ARG A 45 -2.69 -11.63 -2.68
CA ARG A 45 -3.30 -11.15 -1.42
C ARG A 45 -2.49 -11.46 -0.17
N GLY A 46 -2.03 -12.71 -0.03
CA GLY A 46 -1.27 -13.15 1.13
C GLY A 46 0.10 -12.46 1.24
N SER A 47 0.86 -12.49 0.14
CA SER A 47 2.20 -11.88 0.05
C SER A 47 2.16 -10.37 0.29
N VAL A 48 1.27 -9.65 -0.41
CA VAL A 48 1.11 -8.19 -0.25
C VAL A 48 0.71 -7.84 1.19
N GLY A 49 -0.25 -8.57 1.76
CA GLY A 49 -0.68 -8.33 3.14
C GLY A 49 0.43 -8.58 4.17
N MET A 50 1.32 -9.54 3.94
CA MET A 50 2.49 -9.79 4.79
C MET A 50 3.51 -8.65 4.66
N MET A 51 3.86 -8.25 3.44
CA MET A 51 4.83 -7.18 3.19
C MET A 51 4.38 -5.85 3.78
N LEU A 52 3.09 -5.51 3.69
CA LEU A 52 2.54 -4.30 4.30
C LEU A 52 2.69 -4.30 5.83
N ARG A 53 2.43 -5.43 6.50
CA ARG A 53 2.59 -5.54 7.95
C ARG A 53 4.06 -5.43 8.37
N LEU A 54 4.97 -6.10 7.65
CA LEU A 54 6.41 -6.00 7.89
C LEU A 54 6.93 -4.56 7.71
N ALA A 55 6.37 -3.83 6.74
CA ALA A 55 6.66 -2.43 6.49
C ALA A 55 5.97 -1.45 7.47
N GLY A 56 5.23 -1.96 8.48
CA GLY A 56 4.66 -1.16 9.57
C GLY A 56 3.21 -0.73 9.37
N ALA A 57 2.45 -1.33 8.45
CA ALA A 57 1.02 -1.07 8.34
C ALA A 57 0.29 -1.54 9.62
N MET A 58 -0.30 -0.59 10.36
CA MET A 58 -1.06 -0.90 11.58
C MET A 58 -2.33 -1.71 11.31
N HIS A 59 -2.95 -1.50 10.14
CA HIS A 59 -4.14 -2.23 9.73
C HIS A 59 -4.12 -2.49 8.22
N VAL A 60 -4.65 -3.64 7.79
CA VAL A 60 -4.77 -4.02 6.38
C VAL A 60 -6.18 -4.54 6.14
N THR A 61 -6.98 -3.78 5.39
CA THR A 61 -8.34 -4.16 4.96
C THR A 61 -8.31 -4.57 3.49
N VAL A 62 -9.05 -5.62 3.14
CA VAL A 62 -9.19 -6.08 1.75
C VAL A 62 -10.64 -5.93 1.32
N THR A 63 -10.86 -5.36 0.14
CA THR A 63 -12.17 -5.26 -0.52
C THR A 63 -12.05 -5.68 -1.97
N GLU A 64 -13.17 -6.10 -2.55
CA GLU A 64 -13.29 -6.44 -3.97
C GLU A 64 -14.12 -5.38 -4.67
N VAL A 65 -13.71 -4.98 -5.88
CA VAL A 65 -14.49 -4.09 -6.75
C VAL A 65 -15.50 -4.97 -7.47
N ARG A 66 -16.78 -4.62 -7.39
CA ARG A 66 -17.89 -5.29 -8.09
C ARG A 66 -18.34 -4.47 -9.28
#